data_AF-A0A0W0SPD0-F1
#
_entry.id   AF-A0A0W0SPD0-F1
#
_cell.length_a   1.000
_cell.length_b   1.000
_cell.length_c   1.000
_cell.angle_alpha   90.00
_cell.angle_beta   90.00
_cell.angle_gamma   90.00
#
_symmetry.space_group_name_H-M   'P 1'
#
loop_
_entity.id
_entity.type
_entity.pdbx_description
1 polymer ?
#
loop_
_entity_poly.entity_id
_entity_poly.type
_entity_poly.pdbx_seq_one_letter_code
_entity_poly.pdbx_strand_id
1 'polypeptide(L)'
;MKNESDDFNVITCFLNSALALQISSLEGMRLYFDGESINKSWVEKLIMSFFLYRQGFEVSLIALYKEKTGQEFTGHNLKQLWDTNFIDKDVLRKKIDLAIKVLDNFEALEDIQLFQYHGKPCIEDLPLINNEDLEILSAAGWALHEELLKNFNKLKINSNTSAKILEFKRTQKN
;
A
#
# COMPACT_ATOMS: atom_id res chain seq x y z
N MET A 1 16.95 5.12 -15.81
CA MET A 1 16.59 5.03 -14.38
C MET A 1 15.14 5.46 -14.27
N LYS A 2 14.21 4.55 -13.93
CA LYS A 2 12.87 4.96 -13.49
C LYS A 2 13.06 5.77 -12.21
N ASN A 3 12.46 6.94 -12.10
CA ASN A 3 12.68 7.82 -10.95
C ASN A 3 12.07 7.14 -9.72
N GLU A 4 12.88 6.86 -8.70
CA GLU A 4 12.41 6.39 -7.39
C GLU A 4 11.41 7.37 -6.74
N SER A 5 11.46 8.65 -7.17
CA SER A 5 10.44 9.66 -6.82
C SER A 5 9.05 9.35 -7.38
N ASP A 6 8.95 8.63 -8.49
CA ASP A 6 7.67 8.31 -9.14
C ASP A 6 6.93 7.21 -8.35
N ASP A 7 7.65 6.18 -7.88
CA ASP A 7 7.07 5.09 -7.09
C ASP A 7 6.52 5.61 -5.74
N PHE A 8 7.23 6.52 -5.07
CA PHE A 8 6.74 7.18 -3.85
C PHE A 8 5.49 8.02 -4.08
N ASN A 9 5.46 8.79 -5.17
CA ASN A 9 4.30 9.61 -5.52
C ASN A 9 3.09 8.74 -5.84
N VAL A 10 3.29 7.61 -6.51
CA VAL A 10 2.24 6.62 -6.82
C VAL A 10 1.70 6.00 -5.53
N ILE A 11 2.56 5.53 -4.63
CA ILE A 11 2.15 5.00 -3.31
C ILE A 11 1.33 6.03 -2.55
N THR A 12 1.84 7.26 -2.44
CA THR A 12 1.17 8.36 -1.73
C THR A 12 -0.20 8.67 -2.35
N CYS A 13 -0.29 8.67 -3.69
CA CYS A 13 -1.52 8.91 -4.41
C CYS A 13 -2.57 7.83 -4.10
N PHE A 14 -2.20 6.55 -4.13
CA PHE A 14 -3.11 5.46 -3.78
C PHE A 14 -3.61 5.57 -2.34
N LEU A 15 -2.70 5.73 -1.37
CA LEU A 15 -3.07 5.78 0.06
C LEU A 15 -3.97 6.98 0.39
N ASN A 16 -3.66 8.16 -0.16
CA ASN A 16 -4.49 9.35 0.05
C ASN A 16 -5.85 9.25 -0.64
N SER A 17 -5.91 8.70 -1.85
CA SER A 17 -7.17 8.50 -2.57
C SER A 17 -8.06 7.48 -1.87
N ALA A 18 -7.46 6.40 -1.35
CA ALA A 18 -8.16 5.39 -0.57
C ALA A 18 -8.78 6.01 0.70
N LEU A 19 -7.99 6.78 1.45
CA LEU A 19 -8.43 7.45 2.68
C LEU A 19 -9.54 8.48 2.41
N ALA A 20 -9.39 9.29 1.37
CA ALA A 20 -10.39 10.29 1.00
C ALA A 20 -11.74 9.64 0.65
N LEU A 21 -11.72 8.54 -0.12
CA LEU A 21 -12.93 7.79 -0.43
C LEU A 21 -13.54 7.13 0.80
N GLN A 22 -12.74 6.55 1.70
CA GLN A 22 -13.21 5.99 2.97
C GLN A 22 -13.96 7.06 3.78
N ILE A 23 -13.30 8.19 4.05
CA ILE A 23 -13.88 9.28 4.84
C ILE A 23 -15.17 9.80 4.20
N SER A 24 -15.15 10.06 2.89
CA SER A 24 -16.35 10.53 2.17
C SER A 24 -17.49 9.52 2.22
N SER A 25 -17.18 8.22 2.18
CA SER A 25 -18.19 7.16 2.21
C SER A 25 -18.80 7.00 3.59
N LEU A 26 -17.98 6.98 4.64
CA LEU A 26 -18.46 6.87 6.01
C LEU A 26 -19.28 8.09 6.42
N GLU A 27 -18.83 9.29 6.04
CA GLU A 27 -19.60 10.52 6.29
C GLU A 27 -20.89 10.55 5.47
N GLY A 28 -20.84 10.12 4.21
CA GLY A 28 -22.02 9.98 3.36
C GLY A 28 -23.03 8.97 3.92
N MET A 29 -22.57 7.82 4.42
CA MET A 29 -23.44 6.88 5.13
C MET A 29 -24.01 7.54 6.38
N ARG A 30 -23.20 8.18 7.23
CA ARG A 30 -23.65 8.82 8.47
C ARG A 30 -24.75 9.88 8.25
N LEU A 31 -24.62 10.70 7.22
CA LEU A 31 -25.53 11.81 6.93
C LEU A 31 -26.85 11.39 6.28
N TYR A 32 -26.85 10.26 5.57
CA TYR A 32 -27.97 9.85 4.71
C TYR A 32 -28.51 8.46 5.05
N PHE A 33 -28.18 7.92 6.22
CA PHE A 33 -28.75 6.67 6.73
C PHE A 33 -30.04 6.94 7.49
N ASP A 34 -31.16 7.03 6.77
CA ASP A 34 -32.51 7.24 7.35
C ASP A 34 -33.17 5.93 7.81
N GLY A 35 -32.39 4.89 8.13
CA GLY A 35 -32.90 3.60 8.62
C GLY A 35 -33.54 2.69 7.55
N GLU A 36 -33.76 3.20 6.33
CA GLU A 36 -34.29 2.44 5.20
C GLU A 36 -33.26 2.35 4.06
N SER A 37 -32.57 1.20 4.02
CA SER A 37 -31.60 0.77 3.00
C SER A 37 -30.23 1.48 2.96
N ILE A 38 -29.15 0.69 2.95
CA ILE A 38 -27.81 1.19 2.66
C ILE A 38 -27.77 1.70 1.21
N ASN A 39 -27.43 2.97 1.01
CA ASN A 39 -27.26 3.53 -0.32
C ASN A 39 -26.07 2.84 -1.03
N LYS A 40 -26.38 2.12 -2.12
CA LYS A 40 -25.43 1.33 -2.91
C LYS A 40 -24.19 2.13 -3.35
N SER A 41 -24.34 3.41 -3.69
CA SER A 41 -23.22 4.24 -4.13
C SER A 41 -22.14 4.43 -3.05
N TRP A 42 -22.52 4.46 -1.77
CA TRP A 42 -21.54 4.57 -0.68
C TRP A 42 -20.78 3.25 -0.47
N VAL A 43 -21.45 2.12 -0.67
CA VAL A 43 -20.81 0.79 -0.62
C VAL A 43 -19.81 0.62 -1.76
N GLU A 44 -20.16 1.07 -2.98
CA GLU A 44 -19.24 1.06 -4.14
C GLU A 44 -17.96 1.84 -3.85
N LYS A 45 -18.08 2.99 -3.17
CA LYS A 45 -16.92 3.82 -2.81
C LYS A 45 -16.07 3.20 -1.70
N LEU A 46 -16.65 2.46 -0.75
CA LEU A 46 -15.88 1.67 0.24
C LEU A 46 -15.12 0.52 -0.44
N ILE A 47 -15.77 -0.16 -1.38
CA ILE A 47 -15.12 -1.19 -2.20
C ILE A 47 -13.96 -0.59 -3.00
N MET A 48 -14.17 0.59 -3.61
CA MET A 48 -13.09 1.31 -4.31
C MET A 48 -11.96 1.73 -3.37
N SER A 49 -12.28 2.18 -2.15
CA SER A 49 -11.28 2.50 -1.13
C SER A 49 -10.42 1.29 -0.77
N PHE A 50 -11.05 0.12 -0.54
CA PHE A 50 -10.35 -1.14 -0.33
C PHE A 50 -9.40 -1.48 -1.48
N PHE A 51 -9.84 -1.29 -2.72
CA PHE A 51 -9.00 -1.51 -3.89
C PHE A 51 -7.77 -0.62 -3.94
N LEU A 52 -7.95 0.67 -3.68
CA LEU A 52 -6.84 1.61 -3.65
C LEU A 52 -5.87 1.29 -2.51
N TYR A 53 -6.36 0.86 -1.35
CA TYR A 53 -5.51 0.39 -0.27
C TYR A 53 -4.71 -0.85 -0.65
N ARG A 54 -5.34 -1.85 -1.28
CA ARG A 54 -4.65 -3.06 -1.78
C ARG A 54 -3.55 -2.69 -2.77
N GLN A 55 -3.83 -1.81 -3.73
CA GLN A 55 -2.86 -1.35 -4.73
C GLN A 55 -1.70 -0.57 -4.10
N GLY A 56 -2.00 0.38 -3.21
CA GLY A 56 -0.98 1.11 -2.46
C GLY A 56 -0.10 0.18 -1.63
N PHE A 57 -0.71 -0.81 -0.98
CA PHE A 57 0.00 -1.83 -0.21
C PHE A 57 0.91 -2.70 -1.09
N GLU A 58 0.42 -3.19 -2.23
CA GLU A 58 1.22 -3.98 -3.17
C GLU A 58 2.42 -3.23 -3.71
N VAL A 59 2.22 -2.03 -4.25
CA VAL A 59 3.32 -1.23 -4.80
C VAL A 59 4.36 -0.96 -3.72
N SER A 60 3.92 -0.69 -2.49
CA SER A 60 4.83 -0.49 -1.35
C SER A 60 5.60 -1.75 -0.99
N LEU A 61 4.96 -2.92 -1.00
CA LEU A 61 5.58 -4.20 -0.67
C LEU A 61 6.62 -4.60 -1.72
N ILE A 62 6.31 -4.41 -3.01
CA ILE A 62 7.23 -4.64 -4.14
C ILE A 62 8.44 -3.71 -4.05
N ALA A 63 8.21 -2.41 -3.79
CA ALA A 63 9.29 -1.45 -3.63
C ALA A 63 10.22 -1.84 -2.47
N LEU A 64 9.64 -2.26 -1.33
CA LEU A 64 10.44 -2.67 -0.17
C LEU A 64 11.21 -3.97 -0.44
N TYR A 65 10.61 -4.91 -1.17
CA TYR A 65 11.29 -6.14 -1.59
C TYR A 65 12.52 -5.83 -2.43
N LYS A 66 12.37 -4.96 -3.43
CA LYS A 66 13.48 -4.52 -4.28
C LYS A 66 14.57 -3.84 -3.47
N GLU A 67 14.20 -2.98 -2.53
CA GLU A 67 15.16 -2.30 -1.65
C GLU A 67 15.93 -3.28 -0.75
N LYS A 68 15.26 -4.29 -0.18
CA LYS A 68 15.87 -5.25 0.75
C LYS A 68 16.72 -6.31 0.05
N THR A 69 16.32 -6.75 -1.13
CA THR A 69 16.92 -7.91 -1.82
C THR A 69 17.76 -7.52 -3.03
N GLY A 70 17.57 -6.32 -3.58
CA GLY A 70 18.13 -5.90 -4.86
C GLY A 70 17.47 -6.56 -6.07
N GLN A 71 16.45 -7.38 -5.88
CA GLN A 71 15.78 -8.14 -6.95
C GLN A 71 14.48 -7.47 -7.37
N GLU A 72 14.15 -7.57 -8.65
CA GLU A 72 12.84 -7.16 -9.13
C GLU A 72 11.82 -8.29 -8.92
N PHE A 73 10.68 -7.96 -8.31
CA PHE A 73 9.54 -8.87 -8.27
C PHE A 73 8.66 -8.60 -9.49
N THR A 74 8.35 -9.65 -10.23
CA THR A 74 7.50 -9.57 -11.42
C THR A 74 6.17 -10.26 -11.14
N GLY A 75 5.06 -9.52 -11.34
CA GLY A 75 3.71 -10.00 -11.09
C GLY A 75 3.00 -9.28 -9.95
N HIS A 76 1.75 -9.70 -9.72
CA HIS A 76 0.80 -9.06 -8.82
C HIS A 76 0.30 -9.98 -7.69
N ASN A 77 1.02 -11.09 -7.45
CA ASN A 77 0.66 -12.07 -6.44
C ASN A 77 1.30 -11.69 -5.09
N LEU A 78 0.50 -11.05 -4.23
CA LEU A 78 0.92 -10.62 -2.90
C LEU A 78 1.29 -11.78 -2.00
N LYS A 79 0.63 -12.93 -2.15
CA LYS A 79 0.91 -14.14 -1.37
C LYS A 79 2.31 -14.66 -1.67
N GLN A 80 2.63 -14.82 -2.96
CA GLN A 80 3.95 -15.25 -3.39
C GLN A 80 5.04 -14.28 -2.93
N LEU A 81 4.79 -12.96 -3.03
CA LEU A 81 5.72 -11.95 -2.54
C LEU A 81 5.93 -12.07 -1.02
N TRP A 82 4.84 -12.24 -0.26
CA TRP A 82 4.89 -12.34 1.19
C TRP A 82 5.62 -13.60 1.68
N ASP A 83 5.42 -14.72 1.00
CA ASP A 83 6.05 -16.01 1.32
C ASP A 83 7.58 -15.99 1.15
N THR A 84 8.14 -14.99 0.46
CA THR A 84 9.61 -14.80 0.39
C THR A 84 10.24 -14.38 1.72
N ASN A 85 9.45 -13.98 2.72
CA ASN A 85 9.91 -13.67 4.08
C ASN A 85 11.04 -12.62 4.17
N PHE A 86 11.07 -11.67 3.23
CA PHE A 86 12.14 -10.67 3.09
C PHE A 86 12.15 -9.55 4.16
N ILE A 87 11.18 -9.55 5.09
CA ILE A 87 11.07 -8.60 6.20
C ILE A 87 11.33 -9.31 7.52
N ASP A 88 12.20 -8.71 8.33
CA ASP A 88 12.55 -9.19 9.67
C ASP A 88 11.34 -9.21 10.62
N LYS A 89 11.43 -9.98 11.71
CA LYS A 89 10.34 -10.09 12.70
C LYS A 89 10.28 -8.85 13.60
N ASP A 90 9.66 -7.79 13.09
CA ASP A 90 9.48 -6.51 13.78
C ASP A 90 8.01 -6.04 13.81
N VAL A 91 7.79 -4.81 14.27
CA VAL A 91 6.45 -4.18 14.32
C VAL A 91 5.85 -4.03 12.92
N LEU A 92 6.68 -3.75 11.91
CA LEU A 92 6.24 -3.59 10.54
C LEU A 92 5.68 -4.92 10.01
N ARG A 93 6.40 -6.02 10.22
CA ARG A 93 5.94 -7.35 9.81
C ARG A 93 4.58 -7.72 10.41
N LYS A 94 4.34 -7.42 11.69
CA LYS A 94 3.02 -7.68 12.31
C LYS A 94 1.88 -6.91 11.64
N LYS A 95 2.11 -5.67 11.23
CA LYS A 95 1.10 -4.88 10.50
C LYS A 95 0.82 -5.47 9.12
N ILE A 96 1.87 -5.92 8.44
CA ILE A 96 1.76 -6.56 7.13
C ILE A 96 1.05 -7.91 7.23
N ASP A 97 1.36 -8.74 8.24
CA ASP A 97 0.66 -10.00 8.50
C ASP A 97 -0.85 -9.79 8.68
N LEU A 98 -1.26 -8.75 9.42
CA LEU A 98 -2.67 -8.39 9.59
C LEU A 98 -3.32 -7.98 8.28
N ALA A 99 -2.65 -7.14 7.48
CA ALA A 99 -3.13 -6.72 6.17
C ALA A 99 -3.26 -7.90 5.20
N ILE A 100 -2.29 -8.81 5.17
CA ILE A 100 -2.34 -10.03 4.36
C ILE A 100 -3.54 -10.89 4.76
N LYS A 101 -3.79 -11.05 6.07
CA LYS A 101 -4.95 -11.80 6.57
C LYS A 101 -6.28 -11.16 6.14
N VAL A 102 -6.39 -9.83 6.23
CA VAL A 102 -7.57 -9.10 5.73
C VAL A 102 -7.75 -9.39 4.25
N LEU A 103 -6.72 -9.18 3.43
CA LEU A 103 -6.80 -9.45 1.98
C LEU A 103 -7.16 -10.91 1.66
N ASP A 104 -6.65 -11.88 2.42
CA ASP A 104 -6.97 -13.31 2.23
C ASP A 104 -8.45 -13.60 2.49
N ASN A 105 -9.04 -13.01 3.54
CA ASN A 105 -10.48 -13.16 3.86
C ASN A 105 -11.39 -12.66 2.72
N PHE A 106 -10.91 -11.69 1.94
CA PHE A 106 -11.62 -11.12 0.81
C PHE A 106 -11.22 -11.76 -0.53
N GLU A 107 -10.38 -12.80 -0.50
CA GLU A 107 -9.78 -13.42 -1.68
C GLU A 107 -9.10 -12.34 -2.56
N ALA A 108 -8.32 -11.43 -1.99
CA ALA A 108 -7.75 -10.26 -2.67
C ALA A 108 -6.21 -10.28 -2.77
N LEU A 109 -5.60 -11.44 -2.49
CA LEU A 109 -4.14 -11.62 -2.58
C LEU A 109 -3.66 -11.80 -4.02
N GLU A 110 -4.51 -12.33 -4.90
CA GLU A 110 -4.19 -12.57 -6.30
C GLU A 110 -4.91 -11.60 -7.25
N ASP A 111 -4.24 -11.24 -8.35
CA ASP A 111 -4.71 -10.23 -9.31
C ASP A 111 -6.00 -10.65 -10.04
N ILE A 112 -6.15 -11.95 -10.32
CA ILE A 112 -7.38 -12.50 -10.94
C ILE A 112 -8.62 -12.27 -10.06
N GLN A 113 -8.44 -12.20 -8.74
CA GLN A 113 -9.54 -12.11 -7.81
C GLN A 113 -10.00 -10.65 -7.60
N LEU A 114 -9.14 -9.66 -7.85
CA LEU A 114 -9.51 -8.25 -7.93
C LEU A 114 -10.59 -7.98 -8.99
N PHE A 115 -10.51 -8.68 -10.14
CA PHE A 115 -11.51 -8.55 -11.19
C PHE A 115 -12.90 -9.07 -10.80
N GLN A 116 -13.00 -9.96 -9.79
CA GLN A 116 -14.28 -10.50 -9.36
C GLN A 116 -15.18 -9.42 -8.72
N TYR A 117 -14.59 -8.38 -8.13
CA TYR A 117 -15.34 -7.26 -7.57
C TYR A 117 -15.71 -6.21 -8.62
N HIS A 118 -14.98 -6.14 -9.75
CA HIS A 118 -15.36 -5.32 -10.90
C HIS A 118 -16.39 -5.99 -11.80
N GLY A 119 -16.45 -7.34 -11.80
CA GLY A 119 -17.27 -8.14 -12.72
C GLY A 119 -18.57 -8.70 -12.14
N LYS A 120 -18.80 -8.62 -10.82
CA LYS A 120 -20.07 -9.10 -10.22
C LYS A 120 -21.20 -8.08 -10.47
N PRO A 121 -22.36 -8.53 -10.99
CA PRO A 121 -23.47 -7.63 -11.32
C PRO A 121 -24.28 -7.15 -10.10
N CYS A 122 -24.12 -7.77 -8.92
CA CYS A 122 -24.82 -7.36 -7.69
C CYS A 122 -23.84 -7.05 -6.57
N ILE A 123 -23.84 -5.78 -6.13
CA ILE A 123 -23.10 -5.30 -4.96
C ILE A 123 -23.50 -6.02 -3.67
N GLU A 124 -24.72 -6.56 -3.64
CA GLU A 124 -25.30 -7.32 -2.53
C GLU A 124 -24.61 -8.69 -2.33
N ASP A 125 -23.93 -9.20 -3.36
CA ASP A 125 -23.19 -10.47 -3.34
C ASP A 125 -21.69 -10.27 -3.07
N LEU A 126 -21.27 -9.03 -2.81
CA LEU A 126 -19.91 -8.70 -2.41
C LEU A 126 -19.79 -8.73 -0.88
N PRO A 127 -18.70 -9.29 -0.35
CA PRO A 127 -18.48 -9.30 1.09
C PRO A 127 -18.42 -7.86 1.62
N LEU A 128 -19.09 -7.64 2.76
CA LEU A 128 -19.12 -6.34 3.42
C LEU A 128 -17.73 -6.03 3.97
N ILE A 129 -17.17 -4.89 3.58
CA ILE A 129 -15.87 -4.43 4.04
C ILE A 129 -16.08 -3.56 5.29
N ASN A 130 -15.53 -3.98 6.42
CA ASN A 130 -15.67 -3.21 7.66
C ASN A 130 -14.66 -2.08 7.70
N ASN A 131 -14.99 -1.03 8.47
CA ASN A 131 -14.05 0.07 8.69
C ASN A 131 -12.74 -0.41 9.34
N GLU A 132 -12.79 -1.40 10.23
CA GLU A 132 -11.59 -2.01 10.84
C GLU A 132 -10.66 -2.66 9.80
N ASP A 133 -11.24 -3.33 8.79
CA ASP A 133 -10.46 -3.93 7.70
C ASP A 133 -9.71 -2.85 6.91
N LEU A 134 -10.38 -1.72 6.61
CA LEU A 134 -9.76 -0.57 5.95
C LEU A 134 -8.68 0.09 6.81
N GLU A 135 -8.90 0.20 8.13
CA GLU A 135 -7.92 0.74 9.08
C GLU A 135 -6.66 -0.13 9.15
N ILE A 136 -6.81 -1.46 9.14
CA ILE A 136 -5.68 -2.40 9.10
C ILE A 136 -4.86 -2.21 7.83
N LEU A 137 -5.53 -2.16 6.67
CA LEU A 137 -4.85 -1.95 5.37
C LEU A 137 -4.14 -0.59 5.31
N SER A 138 -4.82 0.47 5.78
CA SER A 138 -4.27 1.82 5.88
C SER A 138 -3.03 1.85 6.77
N ALA A 139 -3.10 1.26 7.96
CA ALA A 139 -2.00 1.23 8.92
C ALA A 139 -0.77 0.47 8.38
N ALA A 140 -0.97 -0.60 7.61
CA ALA A 140 0.10 -1.34 6.98
C ALA A 140 0.70 -0.57 5.80
N GLY A 141 -0.12 0.00 4.92
CA GLY A 141 0.31 0.81 3.78
C GLY A 141 1.15 2.02 4.22
N TRP A 142 0.71 2.77 5.22
CA TRP A 142 1.47 3.90 5.75
C TRP A 142 2.77 3.47 6.46
N ALA A 143 2.76 2.35 7.19
CA ALA A 143 3.97 1.84 7.82
C ALA A 143 5.04 1.43 6.78
N LEU A 144 4.62 0.81 5.67
CA LEU A 144 5.50 0.50 4.55
C LEU A 144 6.04 1.79 3.90
N HIS A 145 5.18 2.77 3.65
CA HIS A 145 5.57 4.06 3.10
C HIS A 145 6.61 4.78 3.97
N GLU A 146 6.41 4.80 5.30
CA GLU A 146 7.39 5.36 6.24
C GLU A 146 8.73 4.61 6.21
N GLU A 147 8.70 3.28 6.13
CA GLU A 147 9.93 2.48 6.08
C GLU A 147 10.70 2.72 4.78
N LEU A 148 10.01 2.82 3.66
CA LEU A 148 10.60 3.22 2.39
C LEU A 148 11.23 4.62 2.50
N LEU A 149 10.51 5.60 3.05
CA LEU A 149 11.03 6.97 3.21
C LEU A 149 12.33 7.00 4.03
N LYS A 150 12.42 6.19 5.09
CA LYS A 150 13.64 6.07 5.90
C LYS A 150 14.80 5.52 5.07
N ASN A 151 14.58 4.50 4.25
CA ASN A 151 15.62 3.90 3.41
C ASN A 151 16.09 4.87 2.32
N PHE A 152 15.16 5.56 1.67
CA PHE A 152 15.47 6.60 0.69
C PHE A 152 16.31 7.76 1.28
N ASN A 153 15.96 8.22 2.48
CA ASN A 153 16.71 9.29 3.16
C ASN A 153 18.11 8.83 3.59
N LYS A 154 18.29 7.58 4.01
CA LYS A 154 19.62 7.01 4.30
C LYS A 154 20.50 6.99 3.04
N LEU A 155 19.95 6.59 1.90
CA LEU A 155 20.69 6.56 0.62
C LEU A 155 21.16 7.97 0.20
N LYS A 156 20.30 9.00 0.35
CA LYS A 156 20.67 10.40 0.08
C LYS A 156 21.76 10.95 0.98
N ILE A 157 21.77 10.58 2.26
CA ILE A 157 22.82 11.00 3.20
C ILE A 157 24.16 10.35 2.83
N ASN A 158 24.14 9.07 2.48
CA ASN A 158 25.36 8.33 2.13
C ASN A 158 25.96 8.77 0.79
N SER A 159 25.14 9.12 -0.20
CA SER A 159 25.62 9.64 -1.49
C SER A 159 26.22 11.04 -1.35
N ASN A 160 25.60 11.93 -0.57
CA ASN A 160 26.14 13.27 -0.29
C ASN A 160 27.44 13.24 0.52
N THR A 161 27.54 12.32 1.48
CA THR A 161 28.78 12.13 2.26
C THR A 161 29.91 11.61 1.38
N SER A 162 29.61 10.62 0.52
CA SER A 162 30.59 10.05 -0.42
C SER A 162 31.07 11.09 -1.44
N ALA A 163 30.16 11.91 -1.99
CA ALA A 163 30.51 12.99 -2.91
C ALA A 163 31.41 14.04 -2.25
N LYS A 164 31.09 14.47 -1.02
CA LYS A 164 31.91 15.41 -0.25
C LYS A 164 33.30 14.86 0.10
N ILE A 165 33.41 13.57 0.42
CA ILE A 165 34.70 12.90 0.68
C ILE A 165 35.55 12.85 -0.60
N LEU A 166 34.93 12.62 -1.77
CA LEU A 166 35.61 12.62 -3.07
C LEU A 166 36.10 14.02 -3.46
N GLU A 167 35.31 15.07 -3.21
CA GLU A 167 35.73 16.46 -3.41
C GLU A 167 36.87 16.85 -2.48
N PHE A 168 36.80 16.49 -1.19
CA PHE A 168 37.85 16.76 -0.21
C PHE A 168 39.18 16.04 -0.54
N LYS A 169 39.13 14.80 -1.04
CA LYS A 169 40.34 14.09 -1.49
C LYS A 169 40.95 14.68 -2.76
N ARG A 170 40.17 15.36 -3.60
CA ARG A 170 40.67 16.06 -4.79
C ARG A 170 41.35 17.38 -4.43
N THR A 171 40.87 18.10 -3.41
CA THR A 171 41.48 19.36 -2.95
C THR A 171 42.76 19.16 -2.15
N GLN A 172 43.00 18.00 -1.54
CA GLN A 172 44.27 17.69 -0.85
C GLN A 172 45.42 17.21 -1.76
N LYS A 173 45.18 17.07 -3.07
CA LYS A 173 46.20 16.63 -4.06
C LYS A 173 46.71 17.75 -4.97
N ASN A 174 46.25 18.98 -4.77
CA ASN A 174 46.78 20.20 -5.38
C ASN A 174 47.47 21.04 -4.30
#